data_AF-A0A955HIP6-F1
#
_entry.id   AF-A0A955HIP6-F1
#
_cell.length_a   1.000
_cell.length_b   1.000
_cell.length_c   1.000
_cell.angle_alpha   90.00
_cell.angle_beta   90.00
_cell.angle_gamma   90.00
#
_symmetry.space_group_name_H-M   'P 1'
#
loop_
_entity.id
_entity.type
_entity.pdbx_description
1 polymer ?
#
loop_
_entity_poly.entity_id
_entity_poly.type
_entity_poly.pdbx_seq_one_letter_code
_entity_poly.pdbx_strand_id
1 'polypeptide(L)'
;MQTKTIVNYMQWVEAPPQVVGDVTELAMIEAGRVLRSSLAHFELLDQVGRVVLVSICPESDTTADPIVPLVLKKSVALREVARDLIAAMVNSYHARVMASAAYVAAAKNHLDGNELAYLERQLELCTVDPMRRWAKAK
;
A
#
# COMPACT_ATOMS: atom_id res chain seq x y z
N MET A 1 32.67 8.62 29.06
CA MET A 1 31.75 9.22 28.06
C MET A 1 30.76 8.13 27.67
N GLN A 2 29.52 8.17 28.18
CA GLN A 2 28.51 7.14 27.91
C GLN A 2 27.57 7.62 26.81
N THR A 3 27.58 6.93 25.68
CA THR A 3 26.65 7.12 24.57
C THR A 3 25.28 6.62 24.99
N LYS A 4 24.33 7.53 25.21
CA LYS A 4 22.92 7.15 25.42
C LYS A 4 22.33 6.76 24.07
N THR A 5 22.10 5.46 23.88
CA THR A 5 21.29 4.92 22.79
C THR A 5 19.85 5.40 22.98
N ILE A 6 19.37 6.24 22.06
CA ILE A 6 17.95 6.60 21.98
C ILE A 6 17.26 5.43 21.28
N VAL A 7 16.58 4.59 22.05
CA VAL A 7 15.67 3.57 21.52
C VAL A 7 14.36 4.28 21.19
N ASN A 8 14.11 4.52 19.91
CA ASN A 8 12.87 5.12 19.44
C ASN A 8 11.81 4.00 19.39
N TYR A 9 11.04 3.86 20.47
CA TYR A 9 9.85 3.00 20.45
C TYR A 9 8.80 3.71 19.59
N MET A 10 8.64 3.27 18.34
CA MET A 10 7.40 3.53 17.61
C MET A 10 6.27 2.88 18.43
N GLN A 11 5.55 3.70 19.20
CA GLN A 11 4.30 3.29 19.82
C GLN A 11 3.30 3.02 18.70
N TRP A 12 2.91 1.76 18.57
CA TRP A 12 1.72 1.37 17.81
C TRP A 12 0.53 1.99 18.52
N VAL A 13 0.04 3.11 17.99
CA VAL A 13 -1.25 3.67 18.41
C VAL A 13 -2.29 2.82 17.69
N GLU A 14 -2.91 1.89 18.41
CA GLU A 14 -4.06 1.16 17.89
C GLU A 14 -5.14 2.18 17.53
N ALA A 15 -5.42 2.33 16.23
CA ALA A 15 -6.53 3.16 15.78
C ALA A 15 -7.83 2.58 16.34
N PRO A 16 -8.79 3.43 16.78
CA PRO A 16 -10.05 2.93 17.30
C PRO A 16 -10.78 2.09 16.23
N PRO A 17 -11.53 1.05 16.64
CA PRO A 17 -12.12 0.06 15.71
C PRO A 17 -12.96 0.68 14.59
N GLN A 18 -13.64 1.79 14.88
CA GLN A 18 -14.45 2.53 13.92
C GLN A 18 -13.61 3.17 12.81
N VAL A 19 -12.45 3.73 13.14
CA VAL A 19 -11.53 4.33 12.16
C VAL A 19 -10.92 3.26 11.27
N VAL A 20 -10.59 2.09 11.83
CA VAL A 20 -10.14 0.93 11.05
C VAL A 20 -11.23 0.48 10.08
N GLY A 21 -12.50 0.46 10.51
CA GLY A 21 -13.66 0.18 9.67
C GLY A 21 -13.80 1.16 8.49
N ASP A 22 -13.78 2.46 8.77
CA ASP A 22 -13.94 3.52 7.76
C ASP A 22 -12.78 3.50 6.74
N VAL A 23 -11.55 3.26 7.19
CA VAL A 23 -10.37 3.16 6.32
C VAL A 23 -10.44 1.89 5.47
N THR A 24 -10.86 0.77 6.06
CA THR A 24 -11.05 -0.48 5.33
C THR A 24 -12.10 -0.30 4.23
N GLU A 25 -13.24 0.33 4.54
CA GLU A 25 -14.29 0.62 3.55
C GLU A 25 -13.77 1.55 2.44
N LEU A 26 -13.05 2.62 2.78
CA LEU A 26 -12.47 3.52 1.77
C LEU A 26 -11.42 2.83 0.90
N ALA A 27 -10.58 1.99 1.49
CA ALA A 27 -9.59 1.21 0.78
C ALA A 27 -10.26 0.19 -0.16
N MET A 28 -11.36 -0.44 0.27
CA MET A 28 -12.18 -1.31 -0.58
C MET A 28 -12.80 -0.54 -1.74
N ILE A 29 -13.40 0.63 -1.48
CA ILE A 29 -13.99 1.48 -2.52
C ILE A 29 -12.92 1.89 -3.54
N GLU A 30 -11.74 2.30 -3.06
CA GLU A 30 -10.67 2.77 -3.95
C GLU A 30 -10.03 1.62 -4.72
N ALA A 31 -9.74 0.48 -4.07
CA ALA A 31 -9.24 -0.72 -4.71
C ALA A 31 -10.24 -1.24 -5.78
N GLY A 32 -11.53 -1.28 -5.46
CA GLY A 32 -12.58 -1.66 -6.42
C GLY A 32 -12.69 -0.72 -7.61
N ARG A 33 -12.57 0.60 -7.37
CA ARG A 33 -12.50 1.61 -8.46
C ARG A 33 -11.27 1.45 -9.35
N VAL A 34 -10.14 1.09 -8.75
CA VAL A 34 -8.89 0.85 -9.48
C VAL A 34 -9.00 -0.42 -10.31
N LEU A 35 -9.43 -1.54 -9.71
CA LEU A 35 -9.34 -2.87 -10.33
C LEU A 35 -10.51 -3.23 -11.26
N ARG A 36 -11.69 -2.63 -11.11
CA ARG A 36 -12.91 -2.92 -11.91
C ARG A 36 -13.37 -4.38 -11.93
N SER A 37 -12.67 -5.31 -11.26
CA SER A 37 -12.99 -6.73 -11.15
C SER A 37 -13.39 -7.10 -9.71
N SER A 38 -13.99 -8.27 -9.59
CA SER A 38 -14.44 -8.85 -8.35
C SER A 38 -13.23 -9.32 -7.50
N LEU A 39 -13.04 -8.63 -6.38
CA LEU A 39 -12.04 -8.94 -5.36
C LEU A 39 -12.67 -9.90 -4.37
N ALA A 40 -11.98 -11.00 -4.04
CA ALA A 40 -12.52 -11.97 -3.09
C ALA A 40 -12.50 -11.40 -1.66
N HIS A 41 -11.34 -10.88 -1.26
CA HIS A 41 -11.17 -10.20 0.01
C HIS A 41 -9.94 -9.28 -0.02
N PHE A 42 -9.83 -8.46 1.01
CA PHE A 42 -8.78 -7.46 1.17
C PHE A 42 -8.41 -7.34 2.63
N GLU A 43 -7.13 -7.13 2.90
CA GLU A 43 -6.62 -6.94 4.26
C GLU A 43 -5.84 -5.63 4.33
N LEU A 44 -6.27 -4.73 5.23
CA LEU A 44 -5.50 -3.54 5.58
C LEU A 44 -4.36 -3.96 6.50
N LEU A 45 -3.13 -3.69 6.07
CA LEU A 45 -1.93 -4.13 6.79
C LEU A 45 -1.35 -3.01 7.66
N ASP A 46 -1.34 -1.79 7.14
CA ASP A 46 -0.77 -0.61 7.80
C ASP A 46 -1.32 0.68 7.16
N GLN A 47 -1.22 1.81 7.87
CA GLN A 47 -1.65 3.12 7.38
C GLN A 47 -0.81 4.25 7.96
N VAL A 48 -0.41 5.18 7.09
CA VAL A 48 0.16 6.48 7.47
C VAL A 48 -0.58 7.57 6.70
N GLY A 49 -1.40 8.35 7.42
CA GLY A 49 -2.20 9.41 6.82
C GLY A 49 -3.11 8.86 5.71
N ARG A 50 -2.90 9.33 4.49
CA ARG A 50 -3.64 8.93 3.28
C ARG A 50 -3.03 7.74 2.54
N VAL A 51 -1.91 7.19 3.01
CA VAL A 51 -1.29 6.02 2.39
C VAL A 51 -1.66 4.79 3.19
N VAL A 52 -2.35 3.85 2.55
CA VAL A 52 -2.71 2.55 3.13
C VAL A 52 -1.90 1.45 2.47
N LEU A 53 -1.42 0.49 3.26
CA LEU A 53 -0.76 -0.70 2.75
C LEU A 53 -1.72 -1.86 2.82
N VAL A 54 -1.92 -2.54 1.69
CA VAL A 54 -3.05 -3.45 1.56
C VAL A 54 -2.66 -4.72 0.85
N SER A 55 -3.16 -5.86 1.35
CA SER A 55 -3.09 -7.15 0.66
C SER A 55 -4.34 -7.31 -0.20
N ILE A 56 -4.15 -7.55 -1.49
CA ILE A 56 -5.22 -7.70 -2.46
C ILE A 56 -5.33 -9.17 -2.83
N CYS A 57 -6.48 -9.78 -2.60
CA CYS A 57 -6.73 -11.16 -3.01
C CYS A 57 -7.73 -11.21 -4.18
N PRO A 58 -7.26 -11.54 -5.39
CA PRO A 58 -8.12 -11.72 -6.56
C PRO A 58 -9.10 -12.89 -6.35
N GLU A 59 -10.29 -12.84 -6.97
CA GLU A 59 -11.22 -13.99 -6.98
C GLU A 59 -10.71 -15.20 -7.77
N SER A 60 -9.82 -14.97 -8.74
CA SER A 60 -9.12 -16.04 -9.42
C SER A 60 -8.09 -16.65 -8.49
N ASP A 61 -7.96 -17.99 -8.50
CA ASP A 61 -7.00 -18.85 -7.77
C ASP A 61 -5.51 -18.58 -8.13
N THR A 62 -5.14 -17.32 -8.31
CA THR A 62 -3.75 -16.88 -8.40
C THR A 62 -3.13 -17.03 -7.02
N THR A 63 -2.10 -17.86 -6.92
CA THR A 63 -1.41 -18.26 -5.66
C THR A 63 -0.63 -17.12 -4.98
N ALA A 64 -0.99 -15.87 -5.22
CA ALA A 64 -0.19 -14.69 -4.92
C ALA A 64 -1.11 -13.51 -4.59
N ASP A 65 -1.16 -13.12 -3.30
CA ASP A 65 -1.86 -11.94 -2.81
C ASP A 65 -0.89 -10.74 -2.81
N PRO A 66 -0.87 -9.88 -3.85
CA PRO A 66 0.03 -8.75 -3.88
C PRO A 66 -0.26 -7.76 -2.76
N ILE A 67 0.82 -7.31 -2.13
CA ILE A 67 0.79 -6.15 -1.23
C ILE A 67 1.06 -4.89 -2.04
N VAL A 68 0.17 -3.91 -1.92
CA VAL A 68 0.25 -2.66 -2.68
C VAL A 68 0.00 -1.48 -1.74
N PRO A 69 0.84 -0.44 -1.75
CA PRO A 69 0.49 0.82 -1.11
C PRO A 69 -0.46 1.61 -2.00
N LEU A 70 -1.61 2.03 -1.46
CA LEU A 70 -2.60 2.85 -2.13
C LEU A 70 -2.71 4.22 -1.45
N VAL A 71 -2.76 5.27 -2.27
CA VAL A 71 -3.08 6.62 -1.82
C VAL A 71 -4.58 6.83 -1.88
N LEU A 72 -5.20 7.11 -0.74
CA LEU A 72 -6.61 7.44 -0.60
C LEU A 72 -6.90 8.84 -1.18
N LYS A 73 -6.91 8.98 -2.51
CA LYS A 73 -7.26 10.24 -3.17
C LYS A 73 -7.82 10.06 -4.59
N LYS A 74 -8.78 10.93 -4.94
CA LYS A 74 -9.73 10.74 -6.05
C LYS A 74 -9.29 11.21 -7.45
N SER A 75 -8.02 11.55 -7.69
CA SER A 75 -7.61 11.99 -9.04
C SER A 75 -7.75 10.84 -10.05
N VAL A 76 -8.25 11.13 -11.26
CA VAL A 76 -8.34 10.11 -12.32
C VAL A 76 -6.94 9.62 -12.71
N ALA A 77 -5.99 10.54 -12.89
CA ALA A 77 -4.61 10.19 -13.25
C ALA A 77 -3.95 9.29 -12.19
N LEU A 78 -4.14 9.59 -10.89
CA LEU A 78 -3.57 8.78 -9.80
C LEU A 78 -4.18 7.36 -9.77
N ARG A 79 -5.47 7.24 -10.09
CA ARG A 79 -6.15 5.94 -10.18
C ARG A 79 -5.69 5.11 -11.38
N GLU A 80 -5.39 5.76 -12.51
CA GLU A 80 -4.85 5.09 -13.69
C GLU A 80 -3.46 4.52 -13.38
N VAL A 81 -2.54 5.32 -12.84
CA VAL A 81 -1.21 4.81 -12.47
C VAL A 81 -1.25 3.81 -11.31
N ALA A 82 -2.24 3.89 -10.41
CA ALA A 82 -2.47 2.86 -9.38
C ALA A 82 -2.84 1.51 -10.01
N ARG A 83 -3.65 1.51 -11.08
CA ARG A 83 -4.01 0.28 -11.79
C ARG A 83 -2.78 -0.36 -12.41
N ASP A 84 -1.95 0.45 -13.07
CA ASP A 84 -0.71 -0.01 -13.68
C ASP A 84 0.25 -0.57 -12.62
N LEU A 85 0.31 0.06 -11.44
CA LEU A 85 1.06 -0.45 -10.29
C LEU A 85 0.59 -1.83 -9.86
N ILE A 86 -0.71 -2.02 -9.61
CA ILE A 86 -1.23 -3.31 -9.16
C ILE A 86 -0.99 -4.40 -10.22
N ALA A 87 -1.20 -4.08 -11.50
CA ALA A 87 -0.91 -5.00 -12.60
C ALA A 87 0.60 -5.36 -12.67
N ALA A 88 1.49 -4.41 -12.36
CA ALA A 88 2.92 -4.65 -12.30
C ALA A 88 3.33 -5.52 -11.09
N MET A 89 2.62 -5.47 -9.96
CA MET A 89 2.97 -6.22 -8.75
C MET A 89 2.93 -7.74 -8.93
N VAL A 90 2.07 -8.23 -9.83
CA VAL A 90 2.00 -9.65 -10.22
C VAL A 90 2.87 -9.99 -11.44
N ASN A 91 3.70 -9.04 -11.91
CA ASN A 91 4.52 -9.15 -13.11
C ASN A 91 6.03 -9.18 -12.77
N SER A 92 6.90 -8.83 -13.71
CA SER A 92 8.35 -8.81 -13.55
C SER A 92 8.85 -7.69 -12.62
N TYR A 93 10.04 -7.88 -12.05
CA TYR A 93 10.73 -6.84 -11.26
C TYR A 93 10.86 -5.51 -12.00
N HIS A 94 11.21 -5.55 -13.29
CA HIS A 94 11.37 -4.34 -14.09
C HIS A 94 10.06 -3.54 -14.23
N ALA A 95 8.93 -4.23 -14.45
CA ALA A 95 7.61 -3.60 -14.51
C ALA A 95 7.27 -2.92 -13.18
N ARG A 96 7.58 -3.55 -12.04
CA ARG A 96 7.36 -2.99 -10.70
C ARG A 96 8.13 -1.71 -10.45
N VAL A 97 9.41 -1.66 -10.85
CA VAL A 97 10.25 -0.45 -10.72
C VAL A 97 9.64 0.71 -11.50
N MET A 98 9.30 0.48 -12.78
CA MET A 98 8.76 1.52 -13.65
C MET A 98 7.41 2.05 -13.15
N ALA A 99 6.51 1.14 -12.76
CA ALA A 99 5.20 1.51 -12.23
C ALA A 99 5.30 2.24 -10.89
N SER A 100 6.20 1.83 -10.00
CA SER A 100 6.44 2.50 -8.71
C SER A 100 6.93 3.94 -8.90
N ALA A 101 7.89 4.16 -9.82
CA ALA A 101 8.38 5.50 -10.12
C ALA A 101 7.28 6.42 -10.66
N ALA A 102 6.46 5.91 -11.59
CA ALA A 102 5.31 6.65 -12.11
C ALA A 102 4.29 6.97 -11.01
N TYR A 103 4.04 6.02 -10.10
CA TYR A 103 3.09 6.19 -9.00
C TYR A 103 3.54 7.28 -8.01
N VAL A 104 4.82 7.28 -7.60
CA VAL A 104 5.40 8.33 -6.75
C VAL A 104 5.30 9.70 -7.42
N ALA A 105 5.64 9.79 -8.71
CA ALA A 105 5.59 11.04 -9.45
C ALA A 105 4.16 11.63 -9.50
N ALA A 106 3.15 10.77 -9.63
CA ALA A 106 1.75 11.17 -9.58
C ALA A 106 1.27 11.49 -8.16
N ALA A 107 1.77 10.80 -7.13
CA ALA A 107 1.34 10.95 -5.75
C ALA A 107 1.97 12.15 -5.02
N LYS A 108 3.16 12.61 -5.41
CA LYS A 108 3.95 13.62 -4.66
C LYS A 108 3.20 14.93 -4.37
N ASN A 109 2.34 15.39 -5.27
CA ASN A 109 1.56 16.62 -5.08
C ASN A 109 0.31 16.41 -4.20
N HIS A 110 0.10 15.18 -3.77
CA HIS A 110 -1.09 14.74 -3.07
C HIS A 110 -0.82 14.33 -1.63
N LEU A 111 0.44 14.18 -1.24
CA LEU A 111 0.89 13.69 0.06
C LEU A 111 1.73 14.75 0.77
N ASP A 112 1.73 14.71 2.11
CA ASP A 112 2.74 15.43 2.89
C ASP A 112 4.09 14.68 2.89
N GLY A 113 5.12 15.26 3.51
CA GLY A 113 6.47 14.68 3.52
C GLY A 113 6.56 13.33 4.22
N ASN A 114 5.77 13.09 5.27
CA ASN A 114 5.79 11.83 6.01
C ASN A 114 5.05 10.75 5.23
N GLU A 115 3.89 11.08 4.67
CA GLU A 115 3.11 10.20 3.80
C GLU A 115 3.90 9.79 2.55
N LEU A 116 4.59 10.74 1.91
CA LEU A 116 5.40 10.47 0.72
C LEU A 116 6.59 9.55 1.04
N ALA A 117 7.33 9.83 2.11
CA ALA A 117 8.44 8.99 2.54
C ALA A 117 7.98 7.56 2.89
N TYR A 118 6.81 7.44 3.52
CA TYR A 118 6.20 6.14 3.80
C TYR A 118 5.81 5.40 2.50
N LEU A 119 5.17 6.09 1.54
CA LEU A 119 4.83 5.52 0.24
C LEU A 119 6.07 5.00 -0.49
N GLU A 120 7.11 5.82 -0.63
CA GLU A 120 8.36 5.46 -1.32
C GLU A 120 8.99 4.21 -0.69
N ARG A 121 9.05 4.18 0.65
CA ARG A 121 9.58 3.03 1.39
C ARG A 121 8.77 1.76 1.13
N GLN A 122 7.44 1.82 1.17
CA GLN A 122 6.62 0.63 0.92
C GLN A 122 6.73 0.16 -0.54
N LEU A 123 6.82 1.08 -1.51
CA LEU A 123 7.02 0.73 -2.92
C LEU A 123 8.36 0.04 -3.17
N GLU A 124 9.44 0.51 -2.53
CA GLU A 124 10.75 -0.16 -2.60
C GLU A 124 10.63 -1.61 -2.12
N LEU A 125 9.96 -1.82 -0.99
CA LEU A 125 9.77 -3.13 -0.39
C LEU A 125 8.89 -4.05 -1.25
N CYS A 126 7.75 -3.54 -1.76
CA CYS A 126 6.86 -4.27 -2.66
C CYS A 126 7.51 -4.57 -4.01
N THR A 127 8.46 -3.75 -4.47
CA THR A 127 9.20 -3.99 -5.71
C THR A 127 10.10 -5.22 -5.60
N VAL A 128 10.76 -5.40 -4.44
CA VAL A 128 11.63 -6.54 -4.16
C VAL A 128 10.82 -7.79 -3.84
N ASP A 129 9.82 -7.67 -2.98
CA ASP A 129 8.96 -8.77 -2.52
C ASP A 129 7.48 -8.34 -2.52
N PRO A 130 6.79 -8.44 -3.69
CA PRO A 130 5.41 -8.02 -3.82
C PRO A 130 4.43 -8.96 -3.10
N MET A 131 4.86 -10.17 -2.76
CA MET A 131 4.05 -11.22 -2.13
C MET A 131 4.36 -11.39 -0.66
N ARG A 132 5.10 -10.42 -0.09
CA ARG A 132 5.54 -10.35 1.29
C ARG A 132 4.71 -11.30 2.13
N ARG A 133 5.33 -12.42 2.51
CA ARG A 133 4.75 -13.28 3.54
C ARG A 133 4.75 -12.41 4.78
N TRP A 134 3.68 -11.65 4.99
CA TRP A 134 3.49 -10.96 6.24
C TRP A 134 3.50 -12.09 7.24
N ALA A 135 4.60 -12.15 8.00
CA ALA A 135 4.79 -13.20 8.97
C ALA A 135 3.59 -13.05 9.88
N LYS A 136 2.60 -13.93 9.73
CA LYS A 136 1.52 -14.09 10.68
C LYS A 136 2.21 -14.45 11.99
N ALA A 137 2.61 -13.43 12.74
CA ALA A 137 2.85 -13.54 14.15
C ALA A 137 1.47 -13.86 14.71
N LYS A 138 1.21 -15.16 14.83
CA LYS A 138 0.12 -15.69 15.63
C LYS A 138 0.31 -15.28 17.08
#